data_AF-A0A924P6E6-F1
#
_entry.id   AF-A0A924P6E6-F1
#
_cell.length_a   1.000
_cell.length_b   1.000
_cell.length_c   1.000
_cell.angle_alpha   90.00
_cell.angle_beta   90.00
_cell.angle_gamma   90.00
#
_symmetry.space_group_name_H-M   'P 1'
#
loop_
_entity.id
_entity.type
_entity.pdbx_description
1 polymer ?
#
loop_
_entity_poly.entity_id
_entity_poly.type
_entity_poly.pdbx_seq_one_letter_code
_entity_poly.pdbx_strand_id
1 'polypeptide(L)' 'GIEKPILPKSNPANGYGFYQGSMSNHDKVYENLLKAIDDPLHEFASAADGLKTVEIIEQIYRVMNNPLH' A
#
# COMPACT_ATOMS: atom_id res chain seq x y z
N GLY A 1 3.45 15.47 28.48
CA GLY A 1 3.42 14.87 27.14
C GLY A 1 4.63 13.95 27.01
N ILE A 2 4.49 12.82 26.33
CA ILE A 2 5.63 11.94 26.05
C ILE A 2 6.52 12.66 25.02
N GLU A 3 7.81 12.77 25.33
CA GLU A 3 8.81 13.38 24.45
C GLU A 3 8.99 12.51 23.19
N LYS A 4 9.10 13.13 22.02
CA LYS A 4 9.20 12.39 20.75
C LYS A 4 10.50 11.58 20.74
N PRO A 5 10.46 10.26 20.53
CA PRO A 5 11.67 9.44 20.57
C PRO A 5 12.62 9.83 19.42
N ILE A 6 13.91 9.85 19.71
CA ILE A 6 14.96 10.02 18.70
C ILE A 6 15.14 8.67 18.01
N LEU A 7 14.77 8.61 16.72
CA LEU A 7 14.89 7.41 15.90
C LEU A 7 16.09 7.50 14.96
N PRO A 8 16.80 6.39 14.70
CA PRO A 8 17.84 6.36 13.67
C PRO A 8 17.22 6.60 12.29
N LYS A 9 18.04 7.10 11.36
CA LYS A 9 17.61 7.31 9.97
C LYS A 9 17.20 5.97 9.35
N SER A 10 16.04 5.97 8.66
CA SER A 10 15.58 4.84 7.84
C SER A 10 16.60 4.45 6.76
N ASN A 11 16.63 3.17 6.41
CA ASN A 11 17.30 2.72 5.19
C ASN A 11 16.68 3.40 3.96
N PRO A 12 17.48 3.68 2.92
CA PRO A 12 16.94 4.14 1.63
C PRO A 12 16.13 3.03 0.96
N ALA A 13 15.25 3.40 0.03
CA ALA A 13 14.52 2.44 -0.78
C ALA A 13 15.48 1.59 -1.63
N ASN A 14 15.15 0.31 -1.82
CA ASN A 14 15.91 -0.60 -2.68
C ASN A 14 16.01 -0.03 -4.11
N GLY A 15 17.16 -0.24 -4.78
CA GLY A 15 17.34 0.11 -6.18
C GLY A 15 17.33 -1.13 -7.08
N TYR A 16 16.58 -1.06 -8.18
CA TYR A 16 16.48 -2.12 -9.21
C TYR A 16 16.79 -1.53 -10.59
N GLY A 17 17.99 -0.96 -10.74
CA GLY A 17 18.43 -0.26 -11.96
C GLY A 17 17.67 1.06 -12.15
N PHE A 18 16.80 1.12 -13.16
CA PHE A 18 15.97 2.30 -13.44
C PHE A 18 14.74 2.42 -12.53
N TYR A 19 14.49 1.42 -11.67
CA TYR A 19 13.33 1.39 -10.78
C TYR A 19 13.74 1.55 -9.32
N GLN A 20 12.99 2.35 -8.57
CA GLN A 20 13.11 2.43 -7.12
C GLN A 20 12.05 1.54 -6.48
N GLY A 21 12.44 0.78 -5.46
CA GLY A 21 11.58 -0.13 -4.73
C GLY A 21 10.45 0.60 -4.02
N SER A 22 9.35 -0.12 -3.76
CA SER A 22 8.08 0.42 -3.24
C SER A 22 8.21 1.24 -1.96
N MET A 23 9.25 0.99 -1.15
CA MET A 23 9.50 1.75 0.08
C MET A 23 9.72 3.25 -0.17
N SER A 24 10.06 3.68 -1.40
CA SER A 24 10.20 5.09 -1.76
C SER A 24 8.89 5.89 -1.74
N ASN A 25 7.73 5.22 -1.61
CA ASN A 25 6.42 5.86 -1.55
C ASN A 25 5.68 5.62 -0.22
N HIS A 26 6.31 4.96 0.75
CA HIS A 26 5.62 4.55 1.96
C HIS A 26 5.30 5.73 2.90
N ASP A 27 6.07 6.82 2.79
CA ASP A 27 5.78 8.12 3.40
C ASP A 27 4.43 8.68 2.92
N LYS A 28 4.14 8.61 1.62
CA LYS A 28 2.87 9.06 1.03
C LYS A 28 1.67 8.28 1.55
N VAL A 29 1.85 7.00 1.88
CA VAL A 29 0.79 6.18 2.49
C VAL A 29 0.44 6.72 3.89
N TYR A 30 1.45 7.08 4.69
CA TYR A 30 1.22 7.71 5.99
C TYR A 30 0.60 9.10 5.87
N GLU A 31 1.03 9.91 4.92
CA GLU A 31 0.39 11.21 4.65
C GLU A 31 -1.08 11.04 4.27
N ASN A 32 -1.41 10.04 3.44
CA ASN A 32 -2.79 9.76 3.06
C ASN A 32 -3.64 9.29 4.25
N LEU A 33 -3.04 8.47 5.13
CA LEU A 33 -3.69 8.01 6.35
C LEU A 33 -4.00 9.18 7.30
N LEU A 34 -3.04 10.08 7.52
CA LEU A 34 -3.24 11.26 8.37
C LEU A 34 -4.38 12.13 7.84
N LYS A 35 -4.41 12.37 6.52
CA LYS A 35 -5.51 13.11 5.87
C LYS A 35 -6.87 12.45 6.09
N ALA A 36 -6.95 11.12 5.95
CA ALA A 36 -8.20 10.38 6.16
C ALA A 36 -8.68 10.38 7.62
N ILE A 37 -7.77 10.54 8.58
CA ILE A 37 -8.12 10.69 10.01
C ILE A 37 -8.67 12.10 10.28
N ASP A 38 -8.07 13.12 9.66
CA ASP A 38 -8.44 14.52 9.89
C ASP A 38 -9.68 14.96 9.09
N ASP A 39 -9.90 14.37 7.91
CA ASP A 39 -11.03 14.65 7.02
C ASP A 39 -11.80 13.37 6.67
N PRO A 40 -13.00 13.15 7.25
CA PRO A 40 -13.84 11.99 6.95
C PRO A 40 -14.34 11.91 5.50
N LEU A 41 -14.25 13.00 4.73
CA LEU A 41 -14.62 13.02 3.30
C LEU A 41 -13.43 12.68 2.39
N HIS A 42 -12.21 12.60 2.93
CA HIS A 42 -11.03 12.27 2.17
C HIS A 42 -11.03 10.79 1.77
N GLU A 43 -10.94 10.53 0.47
CA GLU A 43 -10.97 9.16 -0.06
C GLU A 43 -9.74 8.36 0.38
N PHE A 44 -9.99 7.16 0.92
CA PHE A 44 -8.96 6.22 1.33
C PHE A 44 -9.37 4.82 0.93
N ALA A 45 -8.39 3.95 0.65
CA ALA A 45 -8.64 2.56 0.30
C ALA A 45 -9.42 1.86 1.43
N SER A 46 -10.64 1.44 1.12
CA SER A 46 -11.53 0.82 2.09
C SER A 46 -11.29 -0.69 2.21
N ALA A 47 -11.88 -1.31 3.23
CA ALA A 47 -11.89 -2.77 3.34
C ALA A 47 -12.61 -3.43 2.15
N ALA A 48 -13.61 -2.77 1.56
CA ALA A 48 -14.32 -3.26 0.39
C ALA A 48 -13.41 -3.26 -0.85
N ASP A 49 -12.59 -2.23 -1.04
CA ASP A 49 -11.61 -2.17 -2.14
C ASP A 49 -10.56 -3.28 -1.99
N GLY A 50 -10.11 -3.54 -0.76
CA GLY A 50 -9.23 -4.66 -0.42
C GLY A 50 -9.85 -6.01 -0.77
N LEU A 51 -11.10 -6.25 -0.36
CA LEU A 51 -11.82 -7.48 -0.68
C LEU A 51 -11.97 -7.67 -2.19
N LYS A 52 -12.33 -6.60 -2.91
CA LYS A 52 -12.52 -6.67 -4.36
C LYS A 52 -11.22 -6.95 -5.09
N THR A 53 -10.11 -6.39 -4.61
CA THR A 53 -8.77 -6.67 -5.14
C THR A 53 -8.44 -8.16 -5.03
N VAL A 54 -8.68 -8.76 -3.86
CA VAL A 54 -8.44 -10.20 -3.65
C VAL A 54 -9.34 -11.04 -4.55
N GLU A 55 -10.63 -10.71 -4.63
CA GLU A 55 -11.58 -11.42 -5.50
C GLU A 55 -11.13 -11.43 -6.97
N ILE A 56 -10.64 -10.29 -7.49
CA ILE A 56 -10.14 -10.18 -8.86
C ILE A 56 -8.87 -11.03 -9.05
N ILE A 57 -7.94 -11.00 -8.10
CA ILE A 57 -6.73 -11.84 -8.15
C ILE A 57 -7.12 -13.32 -8.20
N GLU A 58 -8.06 -13.75 -7.36
CA GLU A 58 -8.56 -15.13 -7.36
C GLU A 58 -9.22 -15.50 -8.70
N GLN A 59 -10.01 -14.61 -9.29
CA GLN A 59 -10.62 -14.83 -10.61
C GLN A 59 -9.57 -15.03 -11.70
N ILE A 60 -8.50 -14.21 -11.70
CA ILE A 60 -7.37 -14.36 -12.63
C ILE A 60 -6.73 -15.74 -12.49
N TYR A 61 -6.42 -16.17 -11.27
CA TYR A 61 -5.84 -17.50 -11.03
C TYR A 61 -6.77 -18.65 -11.44
N ARG A 62 -8.09 -18.51 -11.23
CA ARG A 62 -9.07 -19.51 -11.67
C ARG A 62 -9.08 -19.69 -13.18
N VAL A 63 -9.01 -18.58 -13.93
CA VAL A 63 -8.96 -18.62 -15.40
C VAL A 63 -7.63 -19.23 -15.87
N MET A 64 -6.51 -18.82 -15.29
CA MET A 64 -5.18 -19.33 -15.66
C MET A 64 -5.00 -20.82 -15.35
N ASN A 65 -5.61 -21.32 -14.28
CA ASN A 65 -5.48 -22.72 -13.86
C ASN A 65 -6.57 -23.64 -14.45
N ASN A 66 -7.42 -23.13 -15.35
CA ASN A 66 -8.45 -23.93 -15.99
C ASN A 66 -7.87 -24.63 -17.24
N PRO A 67 -7.70 -25.97 -17.24
CA PRO A 67 -7.00 -26.71 -18.30
C PRO A 67 -7.73 -26.77 -19.67
N LEU A 68 -8.85 -26.06 -19.81
CA LEU A 68 -9.61 -25.94 -21.06
C LEU A 68 -9.27 -24.66 -21.86
N HIS A 69 -8.31 -23.87 -21.38
CA HIS A 69 -7.58 -22.85 -22.15
C HIS A 69 -6.07 -23.05 -22.01
#